data_AF-A0A0K8Q1N6-F1
#
_entry.id   AF-A0A0K8Q1N6-F1
#
_cell.length_a   1.000
_cell.length_b   1.000
_cell.length_c   1.000
_cell.angle_alpha   90.00
_cell.angle_beta   90.00
_cell.angle_gamma   90.00
#
_symmetry.space_group_name_H-M   'P 1'
#
loop_
_entity.id
_entity.type
_entity.pdbx_description
1 polymer ?
#
loop_
_entity_poly.entity_id
_entity_poly.type
_entity_poly.pdbx_seq_one_letter_code
_entity_poly.pdbx_strand_id
1 'polypeptide(L)'
;MKNNLDWSEVDIEALSEDFIPRTSFQKSGDRRKYDASYTRWGKDGSNVPTRHFYRVAWRSMAAQTGFRTLYPALIPPGTAHVHAVRSLGFDDNKRLRDLVFVAGFLSAIPVDFQVKSAVGSEISSTFIGQLPLISHHKLESELVIRSLRLNCLTQAYAEVWQSVTGEAWTPDSPVRIASQRRQLTLEIDAVVALMLGLTADELCSIYRTQFPVMQGYERSDLYDANGRKVPGDMNRLYRQRNGDLSLEERQWTHPHSQVEYLFELPFAGFDREADMRVAHAHFTKLMKEMN
;
A
#
# COMPACT_ATOMS: atom_id res chain seq x y z
N MET A 1 -4.75 22.67 7.60
CA MET A 1 -3.31 22.40 7.47
C MET A 1 -2.63 23.66 6.96
N LYS A 2 -1.53 24.07 7.59
CA LYS A 2 -0.69 25.21 7.27
C LYS A 2 0.56 24.82 6.46
N ASN A 3 1.15 23.64 6.70
CA ASN A 3 2.33 23.16 5.93
C ASN A 3 2.50 21.62 5.98
N ASN A 4 3.59 21.12 5.38
CA ASN A 4 3.94 19.70 5.30
C ASN A 4 4.39 19.07 6.64
N LEU A 5 4.50 19.84 7.73
CA LEU A 5 4.80 19.35 9.08
C LEU A 5 3.54 19.00 9.87
N ASP A 6 2.35 19.33 9.36
CA ASP A 6 1.08 18.97 10.00
C ASP A 6 0.71 17.48 9.85
N TRP A 7 1.57 16.70 9.19
CA TRP A 7 1.39 15.27 8.98
C TRP A 7 2.13 14.48 10.07
N SER A 8 1.39 13.64 10.79
CA SER A 8 1.95 12.60 11.65
C SER A 8 1.80 11.26 10.94
N GLU A 9 2.84 10.42 10.97
CA GLU A 9 2.70 9.01 10.58
C GLU A 9 1.57 8.37 11.43
N VAL A 10 0.78 7.51 10.80
CA VAL A 10 -0.32 6.82 11.48
C VAL A 10 0.26 5.61 12.21
N ASP A 11 -0.03 5.49 13.49
CA ASP A 11 0.30 4.28 14.26
C ASP A 11 -0.60 3.13 13.79
N ILE A 12 -0.06 2.25 12.94
CA ILE A 12 -0.81 1.11 12.41
C ILE A 12 -1.00 0.03 13.48
N GLU A 13 -0.10 -0.09 14.45
CA GLU A 13 -0.18 -1.11 15.51
C GLU A 13 -1.28 -0.80 16.51
N ALA A 14 -1.44 0.47 16.89
CA ALA A 14 -2.48 0.93 17.81
C ALA A 14 -3.76 1.45 17.11
N LEU A 15 -3.93 1.16 15.82
CA LEU A 15 -5.05 1.68 15.04
C LEU A 15 -6.38 1.08 15.50
N SER A 16 -7.37 1.92 15.83
CA SER A 16 -8.72 1.46 16.17
C SER A 16 -9.45 0.92 14.94
N GLU A 17 -10.41 0.01 15.18
CA GLU A 17 -11.21 -0.61 14.12
C GLU A 17 -12.06 0.39 13.34
N ASP A 18 -12.47 1.49 13.98
CA ASP A 18 -13.30 2.55 13.44
C ASP A 18 -12.50 3.77 12.98
N PHE A 19 -11.16 3.67 12.90
CA PHE A 19 -10.30 4.78 12.57
C PHE A 19 -10.64 5.42 11.21
N ILE A 20 -10.82 6.74 11.22
CA ILE A 20 -11.04 7.56 10.01
C ILE A 20 -9.84 8.50 9.82
N PRO A 21 -9.10 8.42 8.70
CA PRO A 21 -7.99 9.33 8.43
C PRO A 21 -8.42 10.80 8.38
N ARG A 22 -7.59 11.70 8.91
CA ARG A 22 -7.79 13.14 8.80
C ARG A 22 -7.68 13.60 7.33
N THR A 23 -8.50 14.56 6.93
CA THR A 23 -8.49 15.16 5.58
C THR A 23 -8.50 16.68 5.63
N SER A 24 -7.75 17.31 4.71
CA SER A 24 -7.79 18.76 4.46
C SER A 24 -9.11 19.21 3.84
N PHE A 25 -9.75 18.33 3.06
CA PHE A 25 -10.94 18.67 2.29
C PHE A 25 -12.19 18.21 3.04
N GLN A 26 -12.97 19.18 3.50
CA GLN A 26 -14.24 18.96 4.16
C GLN A 26 -15.41 19.30 3.24
N LYS A 27 -16.52 18.61 3.42
CA LYS A 27 -17.76 18.88 2.68
C LYS A 27 -18.34 20.20 3.21
N SER A 28 -18.79 21.07 2.31
CA SER A 28 -19.40 22.35 2.66
C SER A 28 -20.64 22.60 1.78
N GLY A 29 -21.61 23.35 2.32
CA GLY A 29 -22.86 23.69 1.66
C GLY A 29 -23.96 22.63 1.76
N ASP A 30 -24.95 22.73 0.87
CA ASP A 30 -26.12 21.86 0.87
C ASP A 30 -25.75 20.40 0.55
N ARG A 31 -26.13 19.50 1.46
CA ARG A 31 -25.79 18.08 1.37
C ARG A 31 -26.44 17.37 0.18
N ARG A 32 -27.69 17.71 -0.15
CA ARG A 32 -28.41 17.11 -1.29
C ARG A 32 -27.76 17.53 -2.60
N LYS A 33 -27.41 18.81 -2.73
CA LYS A 33 -26.69 19.32 -3.90
C LYS A 33 -25.32 18.65 -4.04
N TYR A 34 -24.55 18.57 -2.95
CA TYR A 34 -23.27 17.86 -2.94
C TYR A 34 -23.42 16.40 -3.39
N ASP A 35 -24.36 15.67 -2.80
CA ASP A 35 -24.56 14.25 -3.09
C ASP A 35 -25.06 14.01 -4.52
N ALA A 36 -25.87 14.93 -5.08
CA ALA A 36 -26.37 14.90 -6.46
C ALA A 36 -25.31 15.26 -7.51
N SER A 37 -24.38 16.16 -7.19
CA SER A 37 -23.31 16.59 -8.09
C SER A 37 -22.10 15.65 -8.13
N TYR A 38 -22.00 14.70 -7.20
CA TYR A 38 -20.91 13.73 -7.21
C TYR A 38 -21.05 12.73 -8.35
N THR A 39 -19.92 12.20 -8.84
CA THR A 39 -19.89 11.20 -9.90
C THR A 39 -20.78 10.00 -9.58
N ARG A 40 -21.46 9.47 -10.60
CA ARG A 40 -22.37 8.31 -10.48
C ARG A 40 -21.99 7.27 -11.54
N TRP A 41 -22.14 6.00 -11.20
CA TRP A 41 -21.99 4.86 -12.10
C TRP A 41 -23.33 4.13 -12.26
N GLY A 42 -23.45 3.42 -13.37
CA GLY A 42 -24.58 2.53 -13.61
C GLY A 42 -24.69 2.11 -15.07
N LYS A 43 -25.02 0.83 -15.26
CA LYS A 43 -25.61 0.29 -16.48
C LYS A 43 -27.14 0.28 -16.35
N ASP A 44 -27.82 0.33 -17.50
CA ASP A 44 -29.26 0.06 -17.63
C ASP A 44 -30.16 0.90 -16.70
N GLY A 45 -29.84 2.19 -16.55
CA GLY A 45 -30.68 3.15 -15.81
C GLY A 45 -30.50 3.13 -14.28
N SER A 46 -29.68 2.23 -13.74
CA SER A 46 -29.17 2.42 -12.37
C SER A 46 -28.31 3.69 -12.34
N ASN A 47 -28.51 4.54 -11.33
CA ASN A 47 -27.78 5.81 -11.22
C ASN A 47 -27.26 5.94 -9.78
N VAL A 48 -26.24 5.16 -9.45
CA VAL A 48 -25.74 5.03 -8.08
C VAL A 48 -24.47 5.88 -7.91
N PRO A 49 -24.34 6.69 -6.85
CA PRO A 49 -23.10 7.43 -6.61
C PRO A 49 -21.89 6.50 -6.55
N THR A 50 -20.81 6.84 -7.24
CA THR A 50 -19.62 5.96 -7.31
C THR A 50 -19.07 5.65 -5.93
N ARG A 51 -19.18 6.61 -5.01
CA ARG A 51 -18.78 6.50 -3.59
C ARG A 51 -19.51 5.40 -2.81
N HIS A 52 -20.52 4.73 -3.37
CA HIS A 52 -21.16 3.58 -2.71
C HIS A 52 -20.38 2.28 -2.89
N PHE A 53 -19.39 2.25 -3.78
CA PHE A 53 -18.59 1.06 -4.07
C PHE A 53 -17.18 1.16 -3.49
N TYR A 54 -16.47 0.04 -3.41
CA TYR A 54 -15.01 0.05 -3.28
C TYR A 54 -14.39 0.53 -4.59
N ARG A 55 -13.25 1.23 -4.50
CA ARG A 55 -12.50 1.71 -5.67
C ARG A 55 -11.01 1.59 -5.45
N VAL A 56 -10.23 1.49 -6.52
CA VAL A 56 -8.78 1.74 -6.49
C VAL A 56 -8.56 3.18 -6.89
N ALA A 57 -7.97 3.97 -6.00
CA ALA A 57 -7.66 5.37 -6.22
C ALA A 57 -6.16 5.61 -6.35
N TRP A 58 -5.77 6.60 -7.15
CA TRP A 58 -4.38 7.03 -7.29
C TRP A 58 -4.29 8.56 -7.49
N ARG A 59 -3.12 9.12 -7.19
CA ARG A 59 -2.81 10.54 -7.47
C ARG A 59 -2.75 10.81 -8.97
N SER A 60 -3.32 11.92 -9.44
CA SER A 60 -3.24 12.27 -10.87
C SER A 60 -1.86 12.77 -11.28
N MET A 61 -1.19 13.57 -10.45
CA MET A 61 0.13 14.13 -10.78
C MET A 61 1.23 13.09 -10.61
N ALA A 62 2.12 12.89 -11.58
CA ALA A 62 3.26 11.99 -11.49
C ALA A 62 4.49 12.69 -10.90
N ALA A 63 5.05 12.17 -9.80
CA ALA A 63 6.33 12.65 -9.26
C ALA A 63 7.45 11.66 -9.61
N GLN A 64 8.11 11.87 -10.75
CA GLN A 64 9.12 10.95 -11.26
C GLN A 64 10.38 10.85 -10.38
N THR A 65 10.70 11.87 -9.59
CA THR A 65 11.88 11.88 -8.70
C THR A 65 11.57 11.41 -7.27
N GLY A 66 10.32 11.05 -6.98
CA GLY A 66 9.89 10.67 -5.63
C GLY A 66 10.24 9.23 -5.25
N PHE A 67 9.77 8.84 -4.05
CA PHE A 67 9.87 7.48 -3.52
C PHE A 67 9.20 6.43 -4.43
N ARG A 68 8.02 6.76 -4.96
CA ARG A 68 7.26 6.06 -6.02
C ARG A 68 6.68 7.09 -6.99
N THR A 69 6.26 6.67 -8.18
CA THR A 69 5.50 7.53 -9.12
C THR A 69 4.00 7.29 -8.96
N LEU A 70 3.59 6.02 -9.00
CA LEU A 70 2.22 5.56 -8.79
C LEU A 70 1.99 5.17 -7.31
N TYR A 71 0.90 5.66 -6.73
CA TYR A 71 0.45 5.31 -5.38
C TYR A 71 -1.02 4.88 -5.44
N PRO A 72 -1.31 3.60 -5.70
CA PRO A 72 -2.66 3.08 -5.66
C PRO A 72 -3.07 2.80 -4.22
N ALA A 73 -4.35 3.00 -3.92
CA ALA A 73 -4.94 2.65 -2.64
C ALA A 73 -6.35 2.11 -2.87
N LEU A 74 -6.68 1.00 -2.19
CA LEU A 74 -8.06 0.56 -2.09
C LEU A 74 -8.81 1.54 -1.17
N ILE A 75 -9.89 2.15 -1.64
CA ILE A 75 -10.72 3.05 -0.84
C ILE A 75 -12.12 2.45 -0.63
N PRO A 76 -12.66 2.50 0.60
CA PRO A 76 -13.95 1.90 0.91
C PRO A 76 -15.14 2.79 0.47
N PRO A 77 -16.36 2.23 0.46
CA PRO A 77 -17.58 3.01 0.34
C PRO A 77 -17.63 4.20 1.31
N GLY A 78 -18.28 5.29 0.90
CA GLY A 78 -18.34 6.57 1.61
C GLY A 78 -17.21 7.54 1.28
N THR A 79 -16.06 7.04 0.78
CA THR A 79 -14.90 7.87 0.45
C THR A 79 -15.17 8.78 -0.75
N ALA A 80 -15.01 10.09 -0.56
CA ALA A 80 -15.03 11.07 -1.65
C ALA A 80 -13.62 11.61 -1.91
N HIS A 81 -13.31 11.98 -3.15
CA HIS A 81 -12.02 12.58 -3.49
C HIS A 81 -12.18 13.74 -4.48
N VAL A 82 -11.19 14.62 -4.51
CA VAL A 82 -11.12 15.75 -5.45
C VAL A 82 -10.51 15.30 -6.79
N HIS A 83 -10.55 16.17 -7.80
CA HIS A 83 -10.06 15.87 -9.16
C HIS A 83 -8.57 15.50 -9.24
N ALA A 84 -7.75 15.92 -8.27
CA ALA A 84 -6.33 15.55 -8.16
C ALA A 84 -6.10 14.07 -7.77
N VAL A 85 -7.18 13.36 -7.46
CA VAL A 85 -7.21 11.92 -7.25
C VAL A 85 -8.14 11.33 -8.31
N ARG A 86 -7.67 10.28 -8.97
CA ARG A 86 -8.47 9.49 -9.91
C ARG A 86 -8.81 8.16 -9.26
N SER A 87 -9.89 7.53 -9.70
CA SER A 87 -10.24 6.20 -9.22
C SER A 87 -10.92 5.36 -10.30
N LEU A 88 -10.83 4.04 -10.14
CA LEU A 88 -11.52 3.04 -10.93
C LEU A 88 -12.22 2.05 -10.00
N GLY A 89 -13.25 1.38 -10.51
CA GLY A 89 -14.00 0.38 -9.76
C GLY A 89 -15.07 -0.24 -10.64
N PHE A 90 -15.84 -1.12 -10.03
CA PHE A 90 -16.98 -1.78 -10.66
C PHE A 90 -18.28 -1.19 -10.11
N ASP A 91 -19.35 -1.26 -10.90
CA ASP A 91 -20.71 -0.88 -10.52
C ASP A 91 -21.46 -2.03 -9.81
N ASP A 92 -20.73 -3.05 -9.36
CA ASP A 92 -21.21 -4.15 -8.55
C ASP A 92 -20.20 -4.53 -7.45
N ASN A 93 -20.69 -5.23 -6.42
CA ASN A 93 -19.86 -5.82 -5.35
C ASN A 93 -19.45 -7.27 -5.67
N LYS A 94 -19.73 -7.79 -6.87
CA LYS A 94 -19.39 -9.17 -7.26
C LYS A 94 -17.93 -9.30 -7.69
N ARG A 95 -17.32 -8.19 -8.11
CA ARG A 95 -15.94 -8.13 -8.64
C ARG A 95 -14.94 -7.55 -7.63
N LEU A 96 -15.22 -7.67 -6.33
CA LEU A 96 -14.32 -7.19 -5.27
C LEU A 96 -12.95 -7.89 -5.31
N ARG A 97 -12.91 -9.17 -5.66
CA ARG A 97 -11.64 -9.89 -5.86
C ARG A 97 -10.81 -9.28 -6.98
N ASP A 98 -11.42 -9.03 -8.15
CA ASP A 98 -10.75 -8.39 -9.29
C ASP A 98 -10.22 -7.00 -8.91
N LEU A 99 -11.00 -6.25 -8.12
CA LEU A 99 -10.61 -4.91 -7.68
C LEU A 99 -9.37 -4.95 -6.78
N VAL A 100 -9.32 -5.90 -5.84
CA VAL A 100 -8.17 -6.10 -4.95
C VAL A 100 -6.96 -6.58 -5.74
N PHE A 101 -7.15 -7.47 -6.71
CA PHE A 101 -6.10 -7.91 -7.62
C PHE A 101 -5.50 -6.72 -8.38
N VAL A 102 -6.33 -5.84 -8.95
CA VAL A 102 -5.87 -4.62 -9.63
C VAL A 102 -5.12 -3.69 -8.67
N ALA A 103 -5.61 -3.52 -7.43
CA ALA A 103 -4.93 -2.71 -6.42
C ALA A 103 -3.52 -3.23 -6.13
N GLY A 104 -3.40 -4.55 -5.93
CA GLY A 104 -2.12 -5.23 -5.73
C GLY A 104 -1.18 -5.08 -6.90
N PHE A 105 -1.68 -5.37 -8.11
CA PHE A 105 -0.89 -5.30 -9.34
C PHE A 105 -0.33 -3.90 -9.57
N LEU A 106 -1.16 -2.86 -9.46
CA LEU A 106 -0.75 -1.47 -9.61
C LEU A 106 0.24 -1.02 -8.53
N SER A 107 0.28 -1.67 -7.37
CA SER A 107 1.17 -1.29 -6.26
C SER A 107 2.62 -1.76 -6.43
N ALA A 108 2.87 -2.69 -7.37
CA ALA A 108 4.16 -3.31 -7.56
C ALA A 108 5.17 -2.39 -8.28
N ILE A 109 6.46 -2.49 -7.93
CA ILE A 109 7.52 -1.68 -8.53
C ILE A 109 7.75 -1.91 -10.04
N PRO A 110 7.52 -3.12 -10.62
CA PRO A 110 7.61 -3.26 -12.08
C PRO A 110 6.55 -2.43 -12.81
N VAL A 111 5.35 -2.33 -12.23
CA VAL A 111 4.23 -1.55 -12.81
C VAL A 111 4.46 -0.06 -12.61
N ASP A 112 4.95 0.35 -11.44
CA ASP A 112 5.35 1.75 -11.22
C ASP A 112 6.53 2.17 -12.11
N PHE A 113 7.47 1.25 -12.40
CA PHE A 113 8.51 1.51 -13.39
C PHE A 113 7.92 1.80 -14.78
N GLN A 114 6.96 1.00 -15.24
CA GLN A 114 6.28 1.26 -16.51
C GLN A 114 5.57 2.62 -16.52
N VAL A 115 4.88 2.96 -15.42
CA VAL A 115 4.28 4.29 -15.26
C VAL A 115 5.35 5.36 -15.36
N LYS A 116 6.42 5.23 -14.57
CA LYS A 116 7.54 6.19 -14.49
C LYS A 116 8.21 6.43 -15.84
N SER A 117 8.36 5.39 -16.66
CA SER A 117 9.00 5.48 -17.97
C SER A 117 8.08 6.03 -19.06
N ALA A 118 6.76 5.90 -18.92
CA ALA A 118 5.81 6.23 -19.98
C ALA A 118 5.03 7.52 -19.75
N VAL A 119 4.75 7.89 -18.49
CA VAL A 119 3.97 9.09 -18.19
C VAL A 119 4.88 10.30 -18.02
N GLY A 120 4.41 11.46 -18.49
CA GLY A 120 5.02 12.75 -18.18
C GLY A 120 4.65 13.22 -16.78
N SER A 121 3.83 14.27 -16.71
CA SER A 121 3.40 14.87 -15.44
C SER A 121 2.09 14.32 -14.88
N GLU A 122 1.35 13.49 -15.64
CA GLU A 122 0.01 13.03 -15.27
C GLU A 122 -0.18 11.52 -15.51
N ILE A 123 -0.79 10.85 -14.53
CA ILE A 123 -1.25 9.46 -14.56
C ILE A 123 -2.76 9.45 -14.84
N SER A 124 -3.13 9.44 -16.13
CA SER A 124 -4.53 9.47 -16.54
C SER A 124 -5.24 8.11 -16.38
N SER A 125 -6.56 8.12 -16.29
CA SER A 125 -7.36 6.89 -16.28
C SER A 125 -7.22 6.08 -17.57
N THR A 126 -7.04 6.76 -18.71
CA THR A 126 -6.76 6.12 -20.00
C THR A 126 -5.44 5.37 -19.96
N PHE A 127 -4.39 5.98 -19.40
CA PHE A 127 -3.08 5.34 -19.27
C PHE A 127 -3.14 4.10 -18.36
N ILE A 128 -3.79 4.22 -17.19
CA ILE A 128 -3.99 3.06 -16.31
C ILE A 128 -4.72 1.92 -17.03
N GLY A 129 -5.72 2.24 -17.87
CA GLY A 129 -6.44 1.25 -18.68
C GLY A 129 -5.61 0.61 -19.80
N GLN A 130 -4.42 1.13 -20.12
CA GLN A 130 -3.50 0.61 -21.12
C GLN A 130 -2.37 -0.24 -20.53
N LEU A 131 -2.25 -0.29 -19.19
CA LEU A 131 -1.24 -1.12 -18.55
C LEU A 131 -1.53 -2.62 -18.79
N PRO A 132 -0.51 -3.45 -19.01
CA PRO A 132 -0.66 -4.88 -19.26
C PRO A 132 -1.03 -5.60 -17.96
N LEU A 133 -2.33 -5.75 -17.72
CA LEU A 133 -2.85 -6.52 -16.59
C LEU A 133 -2.90 -8.01 -16.96
N ILE A 134 -2.10 -8.83 -16.29
CA ILE A 134 -2.04 -10.29 -16.55
C ILE A 134 -3.08 -11.01 -15.70
N SER A 135 -4.31 -11.12 -16.21
CA SER A 135 -5.40 -11.84 -15.55
C SER A 135 -5.32 -13.36 -15.76
N HIS A 136 -5.97 -14.11 -14.87
CA HIS A 136 -6.03 -15.56 -14.79
C HIS A 136 -4.68 -16.24 -14.58
N HIS A 137 -3.71 -15.53 -14.01
CA HIS A 137 -2.41 -16.09 -13.65
C HIS A 137 -2.52 -16.99 -12.40
N LYS A 138 -1.69 -18.04 -12.32
CA LYS A 138 -1.70 -18.98 -11.18
C LYS A 138 -1.42 -18.33 -9.83
N LEU A 139 -0.66 -17.24 -9.84
CA LEU A 139 -0.30 -16.47 -8.64
C LEU A 139 -1.31 -15.36 -8.27
N GLU A 140 -2.46 -15.25 -8.94
CA GLU A 140 -3.46 -14.22 -8.61
C GLU A 140 -3.89 -14.26 -7.14
N SER A 141 -4.11 -15.45 -6.59
CA SER A 141 -4.49 -15.61 -5.18
C SER A 141 -3.41 -15.12 -4.23
N GLU A 142 -2.14 -15.35 -4.57
CA GLU A 142 -0.99 -14.87 -3.79
C GLU A 142 -0.92 -13.35 -3.78
N LEU A 143 -1.24 -12.69 -4.91
CA LEU A 143 -1.30 -11.23 -4.99
C LEU A 143 -2.48 -10.68 -4.19
N VAL A 144 -3.66 -11.28 -4.33
CA VAL A 144 -4.89 -10.81 -3.69
C VAL A 144 -4.79 -10.87 -2.17
N ILE A 145 -4.35 -11.99 -1.59
CA ILE A 145 -4.31 -12.14 -0.12
C ILE A 145 -3.35 -11.15 0.53
N ARG A 146 -2.19 -10.90 -0.09
CA ARG A 146 -1.21 -9.90 0.38
C ARG A 146 -1.76 -8.49 0.31
N SER A 147 -2.45 -8.20 -0.78
CA SER A 147 -3.11 -6.90 -0.98
C SER A 147 -4.19 -6.64 0.07
N LEU A 148 -5.02 -7.64 0.39
CA LEU A 148 -5.99 -7.54 1.49
C LEU A 148 -5.30 -7.28 2.83
N ARG A 149 -4.30 -8.09 3.19
CA ARG A 149 -3.60 -7.98 4.47
C ARG A 149 -2.89 -6.64 4.65
N LEU A 150 -2.49 -5.98 3.55
CA LEU A 150 -1.90 -4.64 3.60
C LEU A 150 -2.93 -3.51 3.71
N ASN A 151 -4.12 -3.66 3.09
CA ASN A 151 -5.09 -2.57 2.92
C ASN A 151 -6.25 -2.59 3.94
N CYS A 152 -6.70 -3.76 4.39
CA CYS A 152 -7.95 -3.92 5.16
C CYS A 152 -7.81 -3.52 6.64
N LEU A 153 -7.16 -2.39 6.95
CA LEU A 153 -6.74 -2.01 8.31
C LEU A 153 -7.89 -1.73 9.30
N THR A 154 -9.08 -1.39 8.81
CA THR A 154 -10.23 -0.96 9.63
C THR A 154 -11.51 -1.70 9.22
N GLN A 155 -12.55 -1.59 10.05
CA GLN A 155 -13.86 -2.20 9.82
C GLN A 155 -14.51 -1.74 8.50
N ALA A 156 -14.11 -0.58 7.97
CA ALA A 156 -14.53 -0.10 6.66
C ALA A 156 -14.18 -1.05 5.50
N TYR A 157 -13.30 -2.03 5.73
CA TYR A 157 -12.90 -3.05 4.75
C TYR A 157 -13.45 -4.46 5.07
N ALA A 158 -14.32 -4.60 6.08
CA ALA A 158 -14.83 -5.91 6.50
C ALA A 158 -15.59 -6.64 5.38
N GLU A 159 -16.38 -5.90 4.59
CA GLU A 159 -17.14 -6.46 3.46
C GLU A 159 -16.21 -7.01 2.36
N VAL A 160 -15.18 -6.26 1.95
CA VAL A 160 -14.23 -6.73 0.92
C VAL A 160 -13.39 -7.89 1.42
N TRP A 161 -13.01 -7.90 2.70
CA TRP A 161 -12.32 -9.04 3.30
C TRP A 161 -13.20 -10.29 3.22
N GLN A 162 -14.40 -10.25 3.79
CA GLN A 162 -15.31 -11.40 3.84
C GLN A 162 -15.71 -11.88 2.45
N SER A 163 -16.00 -10.96 1.52
CA SER A 163 -16.36 -11.32 0.16
C SER A 163 -15.24 -12.04 -0.60
N VAL A 164 -13.97 -11.78 -0.28
CA VAL A 164 -12.82 -12.31 -1.03
C VAL A 164 -12.19 -13.52 -0.35
N THR A 165 -12.18 -13.57 0.99
CA THR A 165 -11.59 -14.69 1.76
C THR A 165 -12.62 -15.71 2.22
N GLY A 166 -13.89 -15.31 2.35
CA GLY A 166 -14.94 -16.11 3.00
C GLY A 166 -14.91 -16.05 4.54
N GLU A 167 -13.95 -15.34 5.13
CA GLU A 167 -13.77 -15.24 6.57
C GLU A 167 -14.28 -13.90 7.11
N ALA A 168 -14.77 -13.85 8.34
CA ALA A 168 -15.10 -12.58 8.97
C ALA A 168 -13.81 -11.76 9.19
N TRP A 169 -13.88 -10.45 8.95
CA TRP A 169 -12.79 -9.54 9.29
C TRP A 169 -12.67 -9.41 10.80
N THR A 170 -11.44 -9.39 11.30
CA THR A 170 -11.09 -9.11 12.70
C THR A 170 -9.93 -8.11 12.74
N PRO A 171 -9.65 -7.50 13.91
CA PRO A 171 -8.46 -6.66 14.09
C PRO A 171 -7.16 -7.35 13.70
N ASP A 172 -7.07 -8.69 13.77
CA ASP A 172 -5.87 -9.46 13.46
C ASP A 172 -5.74 -9.86 11.98
N SER A 173 -6.80 -9.70 11.18
CA SER A 173 -6.81 -10.00 9.74
C SER A 173 -5.70 -9.25 8.95
N PRO A 174 -5.48 -7.93 9.16
CA PRO A 174 -4.44 -7.16 8.48
C PRO A 174 -3.08 -7.26 9.17
N VAL A 175 -2.00 -7.10 8.39
CA VAL A 175 -0.63 -7.02 8.91
C VAL A 175 -0.30 -5.59 9.34
N ARG A 176 0.07 -5.43 10.62
CA ARG A 176 0.38 -4.12 11.23
C ARG A 176 1.87 -3.86 11.42
N ILE A 177 2.63 -4.90 11.76
CA ILE A 177 4.06 -4.81 12.06
C ILE A 177 4.83 -4.36 10.81
N ALA A 178 5.66 -3.32 10.95
CA ALA A 178 6.31 -2.65 9.84
C ALA A 178 7.19 -3.59 8.98
N SER A 179 7.97 -4.47 9.60
CA SER A 179 8.81 -5.44 8.88
C SER A 179 7.98 -6.45 8.08
N GLN A 180 6.86 -6.92 8.63
CA GLN A 180 5.93 -7.82 7.94
C GLN A 180 5.23 -7.12 6.78
N ARG A 181 4.83 -5.84 6.94
CA ARG A 181 4.26 -5.03 5.85
C ARG A 181 5.26 -4.81 4.72
N ARG A 182 6.53 -4.56 5.07
CA ARG A 182 7.64 -4.49 4.09
C ARG A 182 7.76 -5.81 3.33
N GLN A 183 7.77 -6.94 4.04
CA GLN A 183 7.84 -8.27 3.43
C GLN A 183 6.68 -8.52 2.46
N LEU A 184 5.43 -8.23 2.85
CA LEU A 184 4.28 -8.41 1.95
C LEU A 184 4.36 -7.53 0.70
N THR A 185 4.84 -6.29 0.84
CA THR A 185 4.99 -5.38 -0.31
C THR A 185 6.06 -5.90 -1.28
N LEU A 186 7.15 -6.43 -0.75
CA LEU A 186 8.20 -7.08 -1.53
C LEU A 186 7.70 -8.36 -2.20
N GLU A 187 6.90 -9.17 -1.51
CA GLU A 187 6.28 -10.36 -2.10
C GLU A 187 5.31 -10.01 -3.23
N ILE A 188 4.56 -8.91 -3.11
CA ILE A 188 3.76 -8.36 -4.21
C ILE A 188 4.64 -8.04 -5.42
N ASP A 189 5.80 -7.40 -5.22
CA ASP A 189 6.73 -7.10 -6.31
C ASP A 189 7.23 -8.37 -7.01
N ALA A 190 7.59 -9.39 -6.23
CA ALA A 190 8.07 -10.67 -6.75
C ALA A 190 6.98 -11.44 -7.51
N VAL A 191 5.75 -11.47 -6.98
CA VAL A 191 4.59 -12.09 -7.65
C VAL A 191 4.31 -11.38 -8.97
N VAL A 192 4.24 -10.04 -8.98
CA VAL A 192 3.95 -9.29 -10.20
C VAL A 192 5.09 -9.38 -11.21
N ALA A 193 6.35 -9.42 -10.75
CA ALA A 193 7.50 -9.69 -11.63
C ALA A 193 7.35 -11.03 -12.35
N LEU A 194 7.00 -12.10 -11.63
CA LEU A 194 6.74 -13.42 -12.23
C LEU A 194 5.58 -13.39 -13.23
N MET A 195 4.48 -12.72 -12.88
CA MET A 195 3.33 -12.55 -13.77
C MET A 195 3.70 -11.86 -15.09
N LEU A 196 4.63 -10.89 -15.03
CA LEU A 196 5.17 -10.17 -16.18
C LEU A 196 6.32 -10.90 -16.90
N GLY A 197 6.72 -12.08 -16.44
CA GLY A 197 7.82 -12.85 -17.01
C GLY A 197 9.22 -12.29 -16.70
N LEU A 198 9.35 -11.46 -15.65
CA LEU A 198 10.62 -10.89 -15.22
C LEU A 198 11.38 -11.85 -14.28
N THR A 199 12.68 -11.94 -14.51
CA THR A 199 13.62 -12.61 -13.62
C THR A 199 13.85 -11.81 -12.33
N ALA A 200 14.37 -12.48 -11.30
CA ALA A 200 14.74 -11.81 -10.05
C ALA A 200 15.79 -10.71 -10.26
N ASP A 201 16.75 -10.91 -11.18
CA ASP A 201 17.80 -9.94 -11.47
C ASP A 201 17.27 -8.72 -12.25
N GLU A 202 16.28 -8.90 -13.12
CA GLU A 202 15.58 -7.78 -13.77
C GLU A 202 14.77 -6.98 -12.75
N LEU A 203 14.04 -7.65 -11.85
CA LEU A 203 13.32 -7.00 -10.76
C LEU A 203 14.27 -6.17 -9.87
N CYS A 204 15.41 -6.75 -9.48
CA CYS A 204 16.42 -6.05 -8.69
C CYS A 204 17.05 -4.89 -9.47
N SER A 205 17.25 -5.03 -10.78
CA SER A 205 17.75 -3.96 -11.64
C SER A 205 16.76 -2.80 -11.77
N ILE A 206 15.46 -3.08 -11.87
CA ILE A 206 14.41 -2.07 -11.83
C ILE A 206 14.47 -1.31 -10.50
N TYR A 207 14.46 -2.01 -9.38
CA TYR A 207 14.59 -1.41 -8.04
C TYR A 207 15.82 -0.51 -7.93
N ARG A 208 16.99 -1.05 -8.29
CA ARG A 208 18.29 -0.40 -8.13
C ARG A 208 18.46 0.83 -9.02
N THR A 209 17.90 0.84 -10.22
CA THR A 209 18.11 1.93 -11.19
C THR A 209 17.00 2.97 -11.17
N GLN A 210 15.76 2.57 -10.85
CA GLN A 210 14.59 3.44 -11.02
C GLN A 210 14.05 3.99 -9.70
N PHE A 211 14.45 3.44 -8.55
CA PHE A 211 13.93 3.85 -7.24
C PHE A 211 15.03 4.27 -6.24
N PRO A 212 15.88 5.27 -6.59
CA PRO A 212 17.00 5.67 -5.73
C PRO A 212 16.55 6.29 -4.39
N VAL A 213 15.40 6.99 -4.36
CA VAL A 213 14.87 7.55 -3.11
C VAL A 213 14.40 6.43 -2.16
N MET A 214 13.74 5.41 -2.70
CA MET A 214 13.35 4.23 -1.92
C MET A 214 14.57 3.53 -1.33
N GLN A 215 15.60 3.30 -2.14
CA GLN A 215 16.86 2.74 -1.67
C GLN A 215 17.51 3.56 -0.55
N GLY A 216 17.51 4.89 -0.69
CA GLY A 216 18.08 5.77 0.34
C GLY A 216 17.39 5.61 1.70
N TYR A 217 16.06 5.51 1.69
CA TYR A 217 15.28 5.28 2.90
C TYR A 217 15.52 3.86 3.45
N GLU A 218 15.41 2.83 2.63
CA GLU A 218 15.55 1.44 3.10
C GLU A 218 16.97 1.11 3.60
N ARG A 219 18.02 1.73 3.06
CA ARG A 219 19.39 1.61 3.62
C ARG A 219 19.54 2.24 5.01
N SER A 220 18.71 3.25 5.30
CA SER A 220 18.76 4.01 6.54
C SER A 220 17.81 3.45 7.60
N ASP A 221 16.75 2.78 7.18
CA ASP A 221 15.74 2.19 8.06
C ASP A 221 16.33 1.07 8.91
N LEU A 222 15.96 1.07 10.19
CA LEU A 222 16.24 -0.02 11.13
C LEU A 222 14.92 -0.50 11.70
N TYR A 223 14.88 -1.78 12.06
CA TYR A 223 13.76 -2.43 12.70
C TYR A 223 14.21 -3.07 13.99
N ASP A 224 13.36 -3.05 15.01
CA ASP A 224 13.61 -3.72 16.28
C ASP A 224 13.40 -5.24 16.17
N ALA A 225 13.72 -5.98 17.23
CA ALA A 225 13.57 -7.44 17.25
C ALA A 225 12.10 -7.91 17.07
N ASN A 226 11.12 -7.03 17.33
CA ASN A 226 9.69 -7.30 17.11
C ASN A 226 9.23 -6.88 15.70
N GLY A 227 10.11 -6.29 14.89
CA GLY A 227 9.80 -5.83 13.55
C GLY A 227 9.20 -4.42 13.44
N ARG A 228 9.23 -3.64 14.52
CA ARG A 228 8.83 -2.22 14.51
C ARG A 228 9.90 -1.38 13.86
N LYS A 229 9.50 -0.42 13.02
CA LYS A 229 10.45 0.51 12.41
C LYS A 229 10.95 1.50 13.47
N VAL A 230 12.26 1.58 13.64
CA VAL A 230 12.91 2.43 14.65
C VAL A 230 12.74 3.90 14.28
N PRO A 231 12.26 4.77 15.20
CA PRO A 231 12.12 6.21 14.97
C PRO A 231 13.43 6.86 14.56
N GLY A 232 13.38 7.87 13.69
CA GLY A 232 14.58 8.50 13.13
C GLY A 232 15.56 9.02 14.18
N ASP A 233 15.05 9.61 15.27
CA ASP A 233 15.87 10.17 16.34
C ASP A 233 16.58 9.06 17.14
N MET A 234 15.85 7.98 17.47
CA MET A 234 16.40 6.80 18.13
C MET A 234 17.42 6.08 17.25
N ASN A 235 17.16 5.99 15.94
CA ASN A 235 18.09 5.40 14.97
C ASN A 235 19.41 6.21 14.91
N ARG A 236 19.34 7.55 14.90
CA ARG A 236 20.55 8.40 14.98
C ARG A 236 21.34 8.14 16.26
N LEU A 237 20.65 8.05 17.40
CA LEU A 237 21.29 7.77 18.69
C LEU A 237 21.92 6.37 18.73
N TYR A 238 21.20 5.35 18.24
CA TYR A 238 21.69 3.97 18.14
C TYR A 238 23.01 3.89 17.36
N ARG A 239 23.10 4.59 16.22
CA ARG A 239 24.33 4.67 15.42
C ARG A 239 25.46 5.41 16.13
N GLN A 240 25.16 6.51 16.82
CA GLN A 240 26.16 7.25 17.61
C GLN A 240 26.75 6.43 18.76
N ARG A 241 25.94 5.56 19.36
CA ARG A 241 26.33 4.72 20.49
C ARG A 241 26.86 3.33 20.07
N ASN A 242 27.06 3.09 18.77
CA ASN A 242 27.46 1.79 18.23
C ASN A 242 26.59 0.62 18.73
N GLY A 243 25.29 0.87 18.88
CA GLY A 243 24.29 -0.13 19.27
C GLY A 243 23.99 -0.23 20.77
N ASP A 244 24.72 0.48 21.61
CA ASP A 244 24.54 0.44 23.07
C ASP A 244 23.54 1.52 23.54
N LEU A 245 22.25 1.18 23.54
CA LEU A 245 21.18 2.03 24.08
C LEU A 245 20.64 1.48 25.39
N SER A 246 20.49 2.37 26.37
CA SER A 246 19.80 2.07 27.63
C SER A 246 18.31 1.77 27.43
N LEU A 247 17.62 1.28 28.46
CA LEU A 247 16.17 1.08 28.43
C LEU A 247 15.40 2.39 28.19
N GLU A 248 15.81 3.47 28.86
CA GLU A 248 15.18 4.79 28.73
C GLU A 248 15.35 5.36 27.31
N GLU A 249 16.53 5.22 26.71
CA GLU A 249 16.80 5.67 25.32
C GLU A 249 16.03 4.85 24.27
N ARG A 250 15.48 3.69 24.64
CA ARG A 250 14.64 2.82 23.79
C ARG A 250 13.15 2.99 24.03
N GLN A 251 12.75 3.87 24.96
CA GLN A 251 11.36 4.26 25.15
C GLN A 251 11.00 5.39 24.18
N TRP A 252 9.86 5.25 23.51
CA TRP A 252 9.38 6.27 22.57
C TRP A 252 7.86 6.30 22.51
N THR A 253 7.30 7.50 22.67
CA THR A 253 5.86 7.74 22.54
C THR A 253 5.51 8.06 21.10
N HIS A 254 4.60 7.27 20.51
CA HIS A 254 4.19 7.49 19.13
C HIS A 254 3.34 8.76 18.99
N PRO A 255 3.69 9.72 18.10
CA PRO A 255 3.05 11.04 18.06
C PRO A 255 1.56 11.00 17.66
N HIS A 256 1.14 10.00 16.88
CA HIS A 256 -0.26 9.79 16.53
C HIS A 256 -1.12 9.19 17.65
N SER A 257 -0.79 7.98 18.12
CA SER A 257 -1.60 7.22 19.08
C SER A 257 -1.35 7.60 20.53
N GLN A 258 -0.24 8.28 20.81
CA GLN A 258 0.28 8.54 22.17
C GLN A 258 0.60 7.26 22.96
N VAL A 259 0.69 6.11 22.30
CA VAL A 259 1.14 4.86 22.90
C VAL A 259 2.65 4.92 23.12
N GLU A 260 3.10 4.51 24.30
CA GLU A 260 4.51 4.34 24.63
C GLU A 260 4.97 2.95 24.22
N TYR A 261 6.07 2.90 23.47
CA TYR A 261 6.70 1.67 23.03
C TYR A 261 8.11 1.55 23.60
N LEU A 262 8.46 0.33 24.00
CA LEU A 262 9.84 -0.06 24.24
C LEU A 262 10.36 -0.81 23.01
N PHE A 263 11.43 -0.30 22.39
CA PHE A 263 12.04 -0.91 21.21
C PHE A 263 13.08 -1.95 21.61
N GLU A 264 13.02 -3.14 21.04
CA GLU A 264 13.90 -4.26 21.44
C GLU A 264 15.12 -4.44 20.54
N LEU A 265 16.27 -4.69 21.17
CA LEU A 265 17.54 -4.97 20.48
C LEU A 265 17.60 -6.44 20.01
N PRO A 266 18.42 -6.77 18.99
CA PRO A 266 19.22 -5.84 18.18
C PRO A 266 18.35 -5.10 17.15
N PHE A 267 18.73 -3.86 16.82
CA PHE A 267 18.16 -3.19 15.65
C PHE A 267 18.87 -3.64 14.38
N ALA A 268 18.07 -4.01 13.36
CA ALA A 268 18.59 -4.54 12.11
C ALA A 268 17.94 -3.85 10.89
N GLY A 269 18.74 -3.65 9.84
CA GLY A 269 18.23 -3.29 8.51
C GLY A 269 17.90 -4.55 7.70
N PHE A 270 17.30 -4.35 6.53
CA PHE A 270 17.01 -5.43 5.59
C PHE A 270 17.67 -5.18 4.22
N ASP A 271 18.08 -6.25 3.56
CA ASP A 271 18.56 -6.21 2.18
C ASP A 271 17.40 -6.53 1.23
N ARG A 272 16.82 -5.50 0.62
CA ARG A 272 15.69 -5.66 -0.32
C ARG A 272 16.04 -6.53 -1.53
N GLU A 273 17.26 -6.44 -2.04
CA GLU A 273 17.66 -7.21 -3.21
C GLU A 273 17.82 -8.70 -2.89
N ALA A 274 18.36 -9.02 -1.72
CA ALA A 274 18.41 -10.39 -1.22
C ALA A 274 17.00 -10.94 -0.97
N ASP A 275 16.16 -10.19 -0.26
CA ASP A 275 14.79 -10.58 0.06
C ASP A 275 13.94 -10.79 -1.21
N MET A 276 14.08 -9.91 -2.23
CA MET A 276 13.38 -10.05 -3.51
C MET A 276 13.76 -11.34 -4.23
N ARG A 277 15.03 -11.74 -4.18
CA ARG A 277 15.49 -13.02 -4.76
C ARG A 277 14.89 -14.21 -4.03
N VAL A 278 14.84 -14.16 -2.70
CA VAL A 278 14.21 -15.21 -1.89
C VAL A 278 12.72 -15.32 -2.22
N ALA A 279 11.99 -14.20 -2.24
CA ALA A 279 10.56 -14.18 -2.57
C ALA A 279 10.30 -14.68 -4.00
N HIS A 280 11.07 -14.22 -4.98
CA HIS A 280 10.95 -14.64 -6.37
C HIS A 280 11.19 -16.15 -6.53
N ALA A 281 12.23 -16.69 -5.88
CA ALA A 281 12.50 -18.13 -5.88
C ALA A 281 11.36 -18.93 -5.21
N HIS A 282 10.82 -18.43 -4.09
CA HIS A 282 9.69 -19.05 -3.40
C HIS A 282 8.46 -19.14 -4.30
N PHE A 283 8.02 -18.04 -4.92
CA PHE A 283 6.84 -18.06 -5.79
C PHE A 283 7.08 -18.79 -7.12
N THR A 284 8.32 -18.82 -7.62
CA THR A 284 8.69 -19.68 -8.75
C THR A 284 8.47 -21.15 -8.41
N LYS A 285 8.88 -21.58 -7.21
CA LYS A 285 8.65 -22.95 -6.74
C LYS A 285 7.15 -23.24 -6.59
N LEU A 286 6.42 -22.36 -5.90
CA LEU A 286 4.97 -22.50 -5.71
C LEU A 286 4.21 -22.61 -7.05
N MET A 287 4.55 -21.75 -8.02
CA MET A 287 3.94 -21.77 -9.35
C MET A 287 4.20 -23.08 -10.10
N LYS A 288 5.36 -23.72 -9.90
CA LYS A 288 5.67 -25.02 -10.50
C LYS A 288 4.89 -26.17 -9.86
N GLU A 289 4.59 -26.09 -8.56
CA GLU A 289 3.82 -27.07 -7.80
C GLU A 289 2.30 -26.99 -8.07
N MET A 290 1.82 -25.88 -8.62
CA MET A 290 0.44 -25.71 -9.08
C MET A 290 0.16 -26.35 -10.47
N ASN A 291 1.11 -27.10 -11.03
CA ASN A 291 0.97 -27.90 -12.26
C ASN A 291 0.73 -29.37 -11.92
#